data_AF-A0A7Z9ZHF9-F1
#
_entry.id   AF-A0A7Z9ZHF9-F1
#
_cell.length_a   1.000
_cell.length_b   1.000
_cell.length_c   1.000
_cell.angle_alpha   90.00
_cell.angle_beta   90.00
_cell.angle_gamma   90.00
#
_symmetry.space_group_name_H-M   'P 1'
#
loop_
_entity.id
_entity.type
_entity.pdbx_description
1 polymer ?
#
loop_
_entity_poly.entity_id
_entity_poly.type
_entity_poly.pdbx_seq_one_letter_code
_entity_poly.pdbx_strand_id
1 'polypeptide(L)'
;MKPEGHLNRARGIQRSLERLLPDPEGKHVAAIVELCYGIAQQLIAYGAETKYGVHKETHINVPRLLREHGAPEIAELFEELDRLRAGRWYGSKGNGEVVRQCLEKVAEIEGWATR
;
A
#
# COMPACT_ATOMS: atom_id res chain seq x y z
N MET A 1 -14.52 3.41 9.94
CA MET A 1 -13.88 4.76 10.03
C MET A 1 -14.42 5.59 8.87
N LYS A 2 -14.67 6.89 9.01
CA LYS A 2 -15.08 7.73 7.86
C LYS A 2 -13.98 7.75 6.78
N PRO A 3 -14.30 7.98 5.49
CA PRO A 3 -13.30 7.97 4.41
C PRO A 3 -12.10 8.87 4.71
N GLU A 4 -12.34 10.08 5.23
CA GLU A 4 -11.29 11.05 5.53
C GLU A 4 -10.34 10.56 6.63
N GLY A 5 -10.83 9.71 7.53
CA GLY A 5 -10.00 9.05 8.53
C GLY A 5 -8.99 8.12 7.89
N HIS A 6 -9.41 7.34 6.88
CA HIS A 6 -8.53 6.42 6.15
C HIS A 6 -7.43 7.20 5.41
N LEU A 7 -7.81 8.28 4.71
CA LEU A 7 -6.84 9.14 4.05
C LEU A 7 -5.86 9.81 5.03
N ASN A 8 -6.35 10.32 6.17
CA ASN A 8 -5.51 10.91 7.20
C ASN A 8 -4.55 9.89 7.82
N ARG A 9 -5.00 8.64 7.98
CA ARG A 9 -4.16 7.54 8.46
C ARG A 9 -3.07 7.20 7.45
N ALA A 10 -3.40 7.07 6.16
CA ALA A 10 -2.44 6.86 5.08
C ALA A 10 -1.34 7.94 5.10
N ARG A 11 -1.75 9.22 5.16
CA ARG A 11 -0.83 10.37 5.27
C ARG A 11 0.06 10.34 6.51
N GLY A 12 -0.47 9.87 7.64
CA GLY A 12 0.32 9.68 8.86
C GLY A 12 1.42 8.63 8.71
N ILE A 13 1.10 7.53 8.04
CA ILE A 13 2.05 6.45 7.76
C ILE A 13 3.07 6.91 6.70
N GLN A 14 2.65 7.64 5.66
CA GLN A 14 3.55 8.26 4.67
C GLN A 14 4.61 9.14 5.34
N ARG A 15 4.23 10.03 6.26
CA ARG A 15 5.20 10.83 7.05
C ARG A 15 6.19 10.00 7.86
N SER A 16 5.81 8.79 8.24
CA SER A 16 6.68 7.88 8.98
C SER A 16 7.64 7.17 8.03
N LEU A 17 7.15 6.77 6.86
CA LEU A 17 7.93 6.21 5.76
C LEU A 17 8.99 7.21 5.25
N GLU A 18 8.63 8.48 5.10
CA GLU A 18 9.56 9.55 4.70
C GLU A 18 10.76 9.70 5.65
N ARG A 19 10.60 9.37 6.93
CA ARG A 19 11.70 9.40 7.91
C ARG A 19 12.67 8.24 7.76
N LEU A 20 12.24 7.14 7.14
CA LEU A 20 13.07 5.97 6.88
C LEU A 20 13.76 6.04 5.51
N LEU A 21 13.39 7.00 4.67
CA LEU A 21 13.92 7.16 3.33
C LEU A 21 14.85 8.38 3.20
N PRO A 22 15.87 8.31 2.34
CA PRO A 22 16.35 7.11 1.65
C PRO A 22 16.98 6.12 2.65
N ASP A 23 16.91 4.82 2.36
CA ASP A 23 17.55 3.75 3.14
C ASP A 23 18.75 3.16 2.38
N PRO A 24 19.86 3.91 2.22
CA PRO A 24 20.98 3.50 1.36
C PRO A 24 21.68 2.24 1.88
N GLU A 25 21.62 1.98 3.19
CA GLU A 25 22.19 0.80 3.82
C GLU A 25 21.23 -0.40 3.83
N GLY A 26 19.97 -0.21 3.42
CA GLY A 26 18.96 -1.26 3.40
C GLY A 26 18.63 -1.81 4.79
N LYS A 27 18.76 -0.99 5.85
CA LYS A 27 18.55 -1.38 7.25
C LYS A 27 17.08 -1.42 7.65
N HIS A 28 16.22 -0.77 6.87
CA HIS A 28 14.81 -0.52 7.20
C HIS A 28 13.84 -1.16 6.21
N VAL A 29 14.31 -1.98 5.27
CA VAL A 29 13.51 -2.60 4.20
C VAL A 29 12.22 -3.25 4.71
N ALA A 30 12.31 -4.09 5.75
CA ALA A 30 11.13 -4.77 6.29
C ALA A 30 10.11 -3.76 6.84
N ALA A 31 10.57 -2.73 7.56
CA ALA A 31 9.70 -1.67 8.07
C ALA A 31 9.10 -0.86 6.92
N ILE A 32 9.88 -0.51 5.90
CA ILE A 32 9.41 0.21 4.71
C ILE A 32 8.32 -0.59 3.98
N VAL A 33 8.51 -1.89 3.77
CA VAL A 33 7.52 -2.76 3.13
C VAL A 33 6.21 -2.80 3.92
N GLU A 34 6.28 -2.98 5.25
CA GLU A 34 5.10 -2.97 6.13
C GLU A 34 4.36 -1.61 6.10
N LEU A 35 5.12 -0.50 6.10
CA LEU A 35 4.54 0.84 5.99
C LEU A 35 3.86 1.04 4.63
N CYS A 36 4.49 0.62 3.53
CA CYS A 36 3.91 0.68 2.20
C CYS A 36 2.61 -0.13 2.11
N TYR A 37 2.59 -1.34 2.66
CA TYR A 37 1.39 -2.16 2.74
C TYR A 37 0.27 -1.46 3.54
N GLY A 38 0.62 -0.90 4.71
CA GLY A 38 -0.32 -0.15 5.55
C GLY A 38 -0.88 1.10 4.87
N ILE A 39 -0.05 1.83 4.12
CA ILE A 39 -0.49 2.99 3.32
C ILE A 39 -1.46 2.53 2.24
N ALA A 40 -1.08 1.54 1.42
CA ALA A 40 -1.91 1.01 0.35
C ALA A 40 -3.28 0.53 0.87
N GLN A 41 -3.30 -0.16 2.00
CA GLN A 41 -4.54 -0.62 2.63
C GLN A 41 -5.47 0.53 3.02
N GLN A 42 -4.94 1.61 3.60
CA GLN A 42 -5.74 2.78 3.97
C GLN A 42 -6.24 3.56 2.74
N LEU A 43 -5.39 3.69 1.71
CA LEU A 43 -5.78 4.31 0.44
C LEU A 43 -6.86 3.50 -0.28
N ILE A 44 -6.77 2.17 -0.28
CA ILE A 44 -7.79 1.29 -0.85
C ILE A 44 -9.12 1.43 -0.12
N ALA A 45 -9.09 1.45 1.22
CA ALA A 45 -10.30 1.66 2.00
C ALA A 45 -10.94 3.02 1.68
N TYR A 46 -10.14 4.09 1.63
CA TYR A 46 -10.61 5.42 1.24
C TYR A 46 -11.20 5.44 -0.17
N GLY A 47 -10.49 4.91 -1.18
CA GLY A 47 -10.93 4.89 -2.56
C GLY A 47 -12.18 4.04 -2.77
N ALA A 48 -12.27 2.87 -2.14
CA ALA A 48 -13.44 2.00 -2.25
C ALA A 48 -14.69 2.63 -1.63
N GLU A 49 -14.54 3.29 -0.48
CA GLU A 49 -15.66 3.96 0.18
C GLU A 49 -16.13 5.19 -0.60
N THR A 50 -15.20 6.00 -1.10
CA THR A 50 -15.54 7.23 -1.86
C THR A 50 -16.08 6.97 -3.27
N LYS A 51 -15.56 5.94 -3.97
CA LYS A 51 -15.94 5.65 -5.37
C LYS A 51 -17.15 4.72 -5.47
N TYR A 52 -17.30 3.79 -4.53
CA TYR A 52 -18.30 2.74 -4.62
C TYR A 52 -19.28 2.72 -3.45
N GLY A 53 -19.09 3.57 -2.43
CA GLY A 53 -19.91 3.56 -1.22
C GLY A 53 -19.72 2.30 -0.37
N VAL A 54 -18.67 1.53 -0.63
CA VAL A 54 -18.44 0.25 0.07
C VAL A 54 -17.50 0.47 1.24
N HIS A 55 -18.06 0.43 2.45
CA HIS A 55 -17.26 0.39 3.67
C HIS A 55 -16.97 -1.06 4.04
N LYS A 56 -15.76 -1.54 3.74
CA LYS A 56 -15.25 -2.80 4.32
C LYS A 56 -14.23 -2.49 5.40
N GLU A 57 -14.61 -2.73 6.64
CA GLU A 57 -13.69 -2.73 7.78
C GLU A 57 -12.80 -3.98 7.80
N THR A 58 -13.11 -5.00 7.01
CA THR A 58 -12.34 -6.25 6.98
C THR A 58 -11.38 -6.29 5.79
N HIS A 59 -10.10 -6.51 6.09
CA HIS A 59 -9.02 -6.76 5.13
C HIS A 59 -9.20 -8.03 4.28
N ILE A 60 -10.31 -8.74 4.47
CA ILE A 60 -10.61 -10.02 3.85
C ILE A 60 -11.26 -9.76 2.49
N ASN A 61 -10.69 -10.36 1.44
CA ASN A 61 -11.18 -10.28 0.06
C ASN A 61 -11.14 -8.88 -0.58
N VAL A 62 -10.22 -8.01 -0.15
CA VAL A 62 -9.98 -6.69 -0.79
C VAL A 62 -9.71 -6.84 -2.31
N PRO A 63 -8.85 -7.76 -2.78
CA PRO A 63 -8.63 -7.93 -4.21
C PRO A 63 -9.88 -8.36 -4.99
N ARG A 64 -10.70 -9.25 -4.40
CA ARG A 64 -11.97 -9.67 -5.01
C ARG A 64 -12.93 -8.49 -5.15
N LEU A 65 -13.05 -7.66 -4.10
CA LEU A 65 -13.89 -6.46 -4.13
C LEU A 65 -13.43 -5.49 -5.22
N LEU A 66 -12.13 -5.23 -5.31
CA LEU A 66 -11.59 -4.33 -6.32
C LEU A 66 -11.92 -4.82 -7.74
N ARG A 67 -11.78 -6.14 -7.98
CA ARG A 67 -12.18 -6.77 -9.25
C ARG A 67 -13.69 -6.66 -9.52
N GLU A 68 -14.54 -6.91 -8.53
CA GLU A 68 -16.01 -6.78 -8.63
C GLU A 68 -16.45 -5.35 -8.99
N HIS A 69 -15.65 -4.34 -8.61
CA HIS A 69 -15.92 -2.93 -8.87
C HIS A 69 -15.09 -2.33 -10.02
N GLY A 70 -14.49 -3.16 -10.88
CA GLY A 70 -13.81 -2.70 -12.10
C GLY A 70 -12.45 -2.05 -11.87
N ALA A 71 -11.77 -2.39 -10.78
CA ALA A 71 -10.39 -1.97 -10.48
C ALA A 71 -9.42 -3.17 -10.36
N PRO A 72 -9.34 -4.08 -11.35
CA PRO A 72 -8.48 -5.26 -11.27
C PRO A 72 -6.99 -4.92 -11.13
N GLU A 73 -6.53 -3.82 -11.73
CA GLU A 73 -5.13 -3.39 -11.67
C GLU A 73 -4.74 -3.02 -10.23
N ILE A 74 -5.65 -2.38 -9.48
CA ILE A 74 -5.43 -2.04 -8.06
C ILE A 74 -5.41 -3.30 -7.20
N ALA A 75 -6.25 -4.29 -7.55
CA ALA A 75 -6.25 -5.59 -6.90
C ALA A 75 -4.89 -6.29 -7.08
N GLU A 76 -4.37 -6.29 -8.30
CA GLU A 76 -3.06 -6.87 -8.63
C GLU A 76 -1.95 -6.17 -7.87
N LEU A 77 -1.87 -4.84 -7.91
CA LEU A 77 -0.86 -4.06 -7.17
C LEU A 77 -0.85 -4.38 -5.67
N PHE A 78 -2.04 -4.51 -5.07
CA PHE A 78 -2.16 -4.85 -3.65
C PHE A 78 -1.73 -6.29 -3.35
N GLU A 79 -2.09 -7.25 -4.21
CA GLU A 79 -1.62 -8.64 -4.11
C GLU A 79 -0.10 -8.72 -4.29
N GLU A 80 0.49 -7.93 -5.17
CA GLU A 80 1.95 -7.85 -5.32
C GLU A 80 2.62 -7.29 -4.06
N LEU A 81 2.05 -6.24 -3.46
CA LEU A 81 2.53 -5.69 -2.18
C LEU A 81 2.47 -6.75 -1.08
N ASP A 82 1.42 -7.56 -1.02
CA ASP A 82 1.30 -8.65 -0.04
C ASP A 82 2.32 -9.77 -0.29
N ARG A 83 2.61 -10.09 -1.56
CA ARG A 83 3.68 -11.03 -1.92
C ARG A 83 5.05 -10.51 -1.51
N LEU A 84 5.33 -9.22 -1.75
CA LEU A 84 6.56 -8.60 -1.28
C LEU A 84 6.61 -8.66 0.26
N ARG A 85 5.54 -8.28 0.94
CA ARG A 85 5.44 -8.35 2.40
C ARG A 85 5.74 -9.73 2.99
N ALA A 86 5.30 -10.80 2.33
CA ALA A 86 5.57 -12.18 2.74
C ALA A 86 7.04 -12.65 2.50
N GLY A 87 7.85 -11.84 1.82
CA GLY A 87 9.19 -12.19 1.37
C GLY A 87 10.25 -12.32 2.47
N ARG A 88 11.31 -13.09 2.18
CA ARG A 88 12.56 -13.15 2.96
C ARG A 88 13.65 -12.39 2.22
N TRP A 89 13.95 -11.17 2.68
CA TRP A 89 14.94 -10.29 2.05
C TRP A 89 16.35 -10.62 2.53
N TYR A 90 17.11 -11.39 1.75
CA TYR A 90 18.54 -11.62 2.00
C TYR A 90 19.39 -11.01 0.87
N GLY A 91 20.32 -10.12 1.22
CA GLY A 91 21.44 -9.72 0.36
C GLY A 91 21.41 -8.29 -0.20
N SER A 92 22.60 -7.70 -0.35
CA SER A 92 22.89 -6.31 -0.73
C SER A 92 22.45 -5.87 -2.13
N LYS A 93 21.99 -6.78 -2.99
CA LYS A 93 21.43 -6.44 -4.33
C LYS A 93 19.91 -6.43 -4.41
N GLY A 94 19.18 -6.88 -3.37
CA GLY A 94 17.72 -7.06 -3.42
C GLY A 94 16.89 -6.04 -2.64
N ASN A 95 17.51 -5.26 -1.76
CA ASN A 95 16.79 -4.44 -0.79
C ASN A 95 16.25 -3.12 -1.36
N GLY A 96 17.07 -2.38 -2.11
CA GLY A 96 16.66 -1.12 -2.73
C GLY A 96 15.60 -1.30 -3.83
N GLU A 97 15.70 -2.41 -4.57
CA GLU A 97 14.73 -2.75 -5.60
C GLU A 97 13.35 -3.08 -5.02
N VAL A 98 13.30 -3.82 -3.92
CA VAL A 98 12.06 -4.09 -3.19
C VAL A 98 11.42 -2.82 -2.67
N VAL A 99 12.22 -1.93 -2.06
CA VAL A 99 11.74 -0.63 -1.59
C VAL A 99 11.16 0.18 -2.75
N ARG A 100 11.88 0.26 -3.89
CA ARG A 100 11.42 0.95 -5.09
C ARG A 100 10.09 0.40 -5.59
N GLN A 101 9.98 -0.92 -5.75
CA GLN A 101 8.74 -1.57 -6.20
C GLN A 101 7.56 -1.27 -5.26
N CYS A 102 7.77 -1.32 -3.95
CA CYS A 102 6.73 -0.98 -2.98
C CYS A 102 6.27 0.48 -3.11
N LEU A 103 7.21 1.42 -3.27
CA LEU A 103 6.89 2.84 -3.41
C LEU A 103 6.10 3.13 -4.69
N GLU A 104 6.48 2.52 -5.81
CA GLU A 104 5.77 2.66 -7.09
C GLU A 104 4.33 2.15 -6.99
N LYS A 105 4.15 0.97 -6.38
CA LYS A 105 2.81 0.41 -6.14
C LYS A 105 1.95 1.31 -5.26
N VAL A 106 2.51 1.88 -4.19
CA VAL A 106 1.80 2.83 -3.33
C VAL A 106 1.40 4.08 -4.11
N ALA A 107 2.28 4.63 -4.94
CA ALA A 107 1.99 5.82 -5.73
C ALA A 107 0.85 5.59 -6.74
N GLU A 108 0.83 4.43 -7.42
CA GLU A 108 -0.26 4.07 -8.33
C GLU A 108 -1.59 3.90 -7.59
N ILE A 109 -1.58 3.25 -6.43
CA ILE A 109 -2.77 3.08 -5.58
C ILE A 109 -3.27 4.44 -5.06
N GLU A 110 -2.37 5.35 -4.67
CA GLU A 110 -2.71 6.71 -4.24
C GLU A 110 -3.36 7.50 -5.38
N GLY A 111 -2.73 7.47 -6.56
CA GLY A 111 -3.26 8.12 -7.75
C GLY A 111 -4.65 7.61 -8.12
N TRP A 112 -4.91 6.31 -7.98
CA TRP A 112 -6.26 5.78 -8.13
C TRP A 112 -7.21 6.27 -7.03
N ALA A 113 -6.79 6.26 -5.77
CA ALA A 113 -7.67 6.56 -4.63
C ALA A 113 -8.12 8.03 -4.58
N THR A 114 -7.29 8.97 -5.06
CA THR A 114 -7.55 10.41 -4.92
C THR A 114 -8.02 11.11 -6.19
N ARG A 115 -8.15 10.40 -7.31
CA ARG A 115 -8.77 10.90 -8.56
C ARG A 115 -10.28 10.70 -8.54
#